data_AF-A0A1A8IAD3-F1
#
_entry.id   AF-A0A1A8IAD3-F1
#
_cell.length_a   1.000
_cell.length_b   1.000
_cell.length_c   1.000
_cell.angle_alpha   90.00
_cell.angle_beta   90.00
_cell.angle_gamma   90.00
#
_symmetry.space_group_name_H-M   'P 1'
#
loop_
_entity.id
_entity.type
_entity.pdbx_description
1 polymer ?
#
loop_
_entity_poly.entity_id
_entity_poly.type
_entity_poly.pdbx_seq_one_letter_code
_entity_poly.pdbx_strand_id
1 'polypeptide(L)'
;MNPAPLVLAALMTVVAAQPYDHYDMGWVNSYRQGFNFQCPHGEVLVAIRSYFSEQEGSDRLWSFECQSTPEGLGEPSDCWWDDINRAGMEWTSTCTRNGLVAGVQSKYFESVLDREWQFYCCYYKRRCPYSCMKTTDVPEHYREEGELVVPSYGYFVRGAQTTFSGVLRDRQWKYILCRMTDFDCDFENL
;
A
#
# COMPACT_ATOMS: atom_id res chain seq x y z
N MET A 1 -63.88 -7.30 -40.24
CA MET A 1 -62.70 -6.43 -40.03
C MET A 1 -62.53 -6.30 -38.52
N ASN A 2 -61.66 -7.11 -37.91
CA ASN A 2 -61.46 -7.16 -36.46
C ASN A 2 -60.35 -6.19 -36.04
N PRO A 3 -60.48 -5.45 -34.94
CA PRO A 3 -59.36 -4.73 -34.36
C PRO A 3 -58.53 -5.69 -33.49
N ALA A 4 -57.21 -5.67 -33.65
CA ALA A 4 -56.29 -6.35 -32.76
C ALA A 4 -55.70 -5.31 -31.77
N PRO A 5 -55.57 -5.63 -30.47
CA PRO A 5 -54.97 -4.71 -29.51
C PRO A 5 -53.44 -4.79 -29.61
N LEU A 6 -52.77 -3.64 -29.61
CA LEU A 6 -51.33 -3.56 -29.40
C LEU A 6 -51.04 -3.78 -27.91
N VAL A 7 -50.30 -4.85 -27.59
CA VAL A 7 -49.71 -5.05 -26.27
C VAL A 7 -48.27 -4.53 -26.33
N LEU A 8 -48.00 -3.44 -25.62
CA LEU A 8 -46.65 -2.87 -25.48
C LEU A 8 -45.90 -3.68 -24.40
N ALA A 9 -44.98 -4.56 -24.81
CA ALA A 9 -44.09 -5.24 -23.88
C ALA A 9 -42.96 -4.28 -23.47
N ALA A 10 -42.99 -3.79 -22.24
CA ALA A 10 -41.89 -3.04 -21.65
C ALA A 10 -40.73 -4.01 -21.32
N LEU A 11 -39.65 -3.95 -22.10
CA LEU A 11 -38.39 -4.60 -21.73
C LEU A 11 -37.79 -3.87 -20.53
N MET A 12 -37.90 -4.47 -19.34
CA MET A 12 -37.04 -4.08 -18.22
C MET A 12 -35.63 -4.60 -18.51
N THR A 13 -34.72 -3.69 -18.88
CA THR A 13 -33.28 -3.99 -18.90
C THR A 13 -32.81 -4.11 -17.46
N VAL A 14 -32.61 -5.34 -17.01
CA VAL A 14 -31.88 -5.60 -15.77
C VAL A 14 -30.42 -5.22 -16.04
N VAL A 15 -29.99 -4.06 -15.55
CA VAL A 15 -28.59 -3.68 -15.54
C VAL A 15 -27.94 -4.54 -14.46
N ALA A 16 -27.43 -5.71 -14.84
CA ALA A 16 -26.51 -6.45 -13.99
C ALA A 16 -25.27 -5.58 -13.82
N ALA A 17 -25.00 -5.14 -12.59
CA ALA A 17 -23.73 -4.53 -12.25
C ALA A 17 -22.63 -5.52 -12.63
N GLN A 18 -21.83 -5.20 -13.65
CA GLN A 18 -20.68 -6.02 -13.97
C GLN A 18 -19.74 -5.96 -12.76
N PRO A 19 -19.24 -7.11 -12.25
CA PRO A 19 -18.22 -7.09 -11.22
C PRO A 19 -17.04 -6.33 -11.83
N TYR A 20 -16.60 -5.26 -11.14
CA TYR A 20 -15.40 -4.53 -11.51
C TYR A 20 -14.29 -5.57 -11.67
N ASP A 21 -13.79 -5.73 -12.91
CA ASP A 21 -12.89 -6.82 -13.26
C ASP A 21 -11.56 -6.62 -12.53
N HIS A 22 -11.39 -7.34 -11.43
CA HIS A 22 -10.26 -7.28 -10.52
C HIS A 22 -8.92 -7.68 -11.17
N TYR A 23 -8.96 -8.16 -12.42
CA TYR A 23 -7.84 -8.76 -13.14
C TYR A 23 -6.84 -7.75 -13.73
N ASP A 24 -7.11 -6.44 -13.70
CA ASP A 24 -6.29 -5.44 -14.41
C ASP A 24 -5.58 -4.43 -13.48
N MET A 25 -5.48 -4.73 -12.18
CA MET A 25 -4.90 -3.83 -11.16
C MET A 25 -3.37 -3.97 -10.98
N GLY A 26 -2.69 -4.74 -11.85
CA GLY A 26 -1.23 -4.90 -11.79
C GLY A 26 -0.73 -5.53 -10.48
N TRP A 27 -1.45 -6.53 -9.94
CA TRP A 27 -1.07 -7.20 -8.69
C TRP A 27 0.36 -7.75 -8.74
N VAL A 28 1.18 -7.42 -7.73
CA VAL A 28 2.58 -7.86 -7.66
C VAL A 28 2.75 -9.29 -7.15
N ASN A 29 1.65 -9.90 -6.68
CA ASN A 29 1.61 -11.24 -6.12
C ASN A 29 0.27 -11.91 -6.39
N SER A 30 0.27 -13.24 -6.37
CA SER A 30 -0.93 -14.06 -6.13
C SER A 30 -1.14 -14.29 -4.63
N TYR A 31 -2.31 -14.82 -4.24
CA TYR A 31 -2.54 -15.20 -2.85
C TYR A 31 -1.53 -16.25 -2.37
N ARG A 32 -1.14 -16.13 -1.11
CA ARG A 32 -0.13 -16.91 -0.38
C ARG A 32 1.26 -16.88 -1.02
N GLN A 33 1.45 -16.10 -2.07
CA GLN A 33 2.72 -15.89 -2.73
C GLN A 33 3.45 -14.71 -2.06
N GLY A 34 4.75 -14.90 -1.83
CA GLY A 34 5.63 -13.78 -1.47
C GLY A 34 5.94 -12.89 -2.67
N PHE A 35 6.37 -11.66 -2.40
CA PHE A 35 6.80 -10.72 -3.42
C PHE A 35 7.95 -9.84 -2.92
N ASN A 36 8.66 -9.26 -3.87
CA ASN A 36 9.68 -8.24 -3.65
C ASN A 36 9.48 -7.15 -4.70
N PHE A 37 8.91 -6.03 -4.27
CA PHE A 37 8.63 -4.87 -5.12
C PHE A 37 9.58 -3.74 -4.77
N GLN A 38 10.20 -3.14 -5.78
CA GLN A 38 11.07 -1.98 -5.65
C GLN A 38 10.72 -0.98 -6.75
N CYS A 39 10.64 0.29 -6.37
CA CYS A 39 10.54 1.39 -7.31
C CYS A 39 11.83 1.53 -8.11
N PRO A 40 11.76 2.04 -9.36
CA PRO A 40 12.93 2.47 -10.10
C PRO A 40 13.80 3.45 -9.30
N HIS A 41 15.08 3.55 -9.69
CA HIS A 41 16.02 4.48 -9.06
C HIS A 41 15.49 5.92 -9.12
N GLY A 42 15.51 6.64 -7.98
CA GLY A 42 14.98 8.00 -7.87
C GLY A 42 13.47 8.09 -7.69
N GLU A 43 12.77 6.95 -7.62
CA GLU A 43 11.34 6.91 -7.34
C GLU A 43 11.04 6.34 -5.95
N VAL A 44 9.87 6.71 -5.42
CA VAL A 44 9.39 6.28 -4.10
C VAL A 44 7.91 5.90 -4.16
N LEU A 45 7.43 5.13 -3.18
CA LEU A 45 6.03 4.70 -3.12
C LEU A 45 5.09 5.88 -2.93
N VAL A 46 4.04 5.94 -3.76
CA VAL A 46 2.98 6.96 -3.68
C VAL A 46 1.57 6.39 -3.60
N ALA A 47 1.36 5.15 -4.02
CA ALA A 47 0.10 4.46 -3.83
C ALA A 47 0.30 3.00 -3.40
N ILE A 48 -0.59 2.52 -2.55
CA ILE A 48 -0.61 1.16 -2.03
C ILE A 48 -2.06 0.70 -2.06
N ARG A 49 -2.34 -0.37 -2.79
CA ARG A 49 -3.65 -1.00 -2.85
C ARG A 49 -3.54 -2.45 -2.42
N SER A 50 -4.56 -2.92 -1.72
CA SER A 50 -4.64 -4.31 -1.31
C SER A 50 -6.05 -4.85 -1.43
N TYR A 51 -6.14 -6.12 -1.80
CA TYR A 51 -7.42 -6.80 -1.94
C TYR A 51 -7.51 -8.10 -1.14
N PHE A 52 -8.48 -8.20 -0.24
CA PHE A 52 -8.59 -9.29 0.72
C PHE A 52 -9.43 -10.48 0.21
N SER A 53 -9.00 -11.70 0.56
CA SER A 53 -9.80 -12.92 0.35
C SER A 53 -9.66 -13.88 1.53
N GLU A 54 -10.79 -14.16 2.19
CA GLU A 54 -10.89 -15.17 3.25
C GLU A 54 -10.71 -16.59 2.69
N GLN A 55 -11.26 -16.85 1.51
CA GLN A 55 -11.19 -18.16 0.85
C GLN A 55 -9.76 -18.54 0.46
N GLU A 56 -8.94 -17.53 0.17
CA GLU A 56 -7.55 -17.70 -0.24
C GLU A 56 -6.56 -17.65 0.93
N GLY A 57 -7.02 -18.09 2.12
CA GLY A 57 -6.18 -18.22 3.31
C GLY A 57 -6.09 -16.95 4.14
N SER A 58 -7.16 -16.15 4.11
CA SER A 58 -7.23 -14.82 4.73
C SER A 58 -6.02 -13.98 4.37
N ASP A 59 -5.87 -13.78 3.07
CA ASP A 59 -4.69 -13.15 2.51
C ASP A 59 -5.05 -12.01 1.56
N ARG A 60 -4.07 -11.18 1.24
CA ARG A 60 -4.21 -10.01 0.38
C ARG A 60 -3.36 -10.10 -0.87
N LEU A 61 -3.92 -9.66 -1.99
CA LEU A 61 -3.15 -9.20 -3.15
C LEU A 61 -2.68 -7.77 -2.89
N TRP A 62 -1.54 -7.40 -3.46
CA TRP A 62 -0.94 -6.09 -3.30
C TRP A 62 -0.59 -5.46 -4.64
N SER A 63 -0.81 -4.16 -4.75
CA SER A 63 -0.42 -3.34 -5.90
C SER A 63 0.19 -2.04 -5.38
N PHE A 64 1.24 -1.59 -6.06
CA PHE A 64 2.06 -0.47 -5.64
C PHE A 64 2.33 0.44 -6.83
N GLU A 65 2.29 1.75 -6.58
CA GLU A 65 2.70 2.75 -7.57
C GLU A 65 3.86 3.58 -7.05
N CYS A 66 4.76 3.91 -7.97
CA CYS A 66 5.95 4.70 -7.74
C CYS A 66 5.84 6.04 -8.47
N GLN A 67 6.52 7.04 -7.93
CA GLN A 67 6.67 8.33 -8.59
C GLN A 67 8.07 8.86 -8.34
N SER A 68 8.62 9.54 -9.34
CA SER A 68 9.89 10.25 -9.21
C SER A 68 9.83 11.29 -8.11
N THR A 69 10.88 11.36 -7.30
CA THR A 69 11.01 12.41 -6.29
C THR A 69 11.24 13.77 -6.98
N PRO A 70 10.84 14.88 -6.35
CA PRO A 70 11.11 16.21 -6.89
C PRO A 70 12.62 16.43 -7.04
N GLU A 71 13.05 17.12 -8.11
CA GLU A 71 14.46 17.47 -8.36
C GLU A 71 15.12 18.13 -7.14
N GLY A 72 14.35 18.95 -6.42
CA GLY A 72 14.78 19.60 -5.20
C GLY A 72 15.24 18.64 -4.10
N LEU A 73 14.82 17.37 -4.08
CA LEU A 73 15.27 16.35 -3.11
C LEU A 73 16.64 15.77 -3.45
N GLY A 74 17.02 15.81 -4.74
CA GLY A 74 18.21 15.16 -5.29
C GLY A 74 18.05 13.65 -5.47
N GLU A 75 19.17 12.99 -5.77
CA GLU A 75 19.22 11.54 -5.99
C GLU A 75 19.38 10.76 -4.67
N PRO A 76 18.83 9.54 -4.58
CA PRO A 76 19.07 8.67 -3.44
C PRO A 76 20.57 8.32 -3.38
N SER A 77 21.16 8.49 -2.21
CA SER A 77 22.60 8.27 -1.99
C SER A 77 22.93 6.87 -1.50
N ASP A 78 21.95 6.21 -0.87
CA ASP A 78 22.07 4.86 -0.33
C ASP A 78 20.69 4.25 -0.15
N CYS A 79 20.56 2.94 -0.30
CA CYS A 79 19.29 2.24 -0.09
C CYS A 79 19.52 0.87 0.55
N TRP A 80 18.63 0.46 1.46
CA TRP A 80 18.75 -0.78 2.23
C TRP A 80 17.38 -1.38 2.54
N TRP A 81 17.38 -2.67 2.88
CA TRP A 81 16.21 -3.32 3.47
C TRP A 81 16.23 -3.10 4.98
N ASP A 82 15.09 -2.67 5.52
CA ASP A 82 14.87 -2.64 6.96
C ASP A 82 14.63 -4.05 7.52
N ASP A 83 14.58 -4.17 8.85
CA ASP A 83 14.35 -5.45 9.53
C ASP A 83 12.96 -6.03 9.20
N ILE A 84 12.93 -7.36 9.01
CA ILE A 84 11.69 -8.09 8.80
C ILE A 84 10.91 -8.26 10.10
N ASN A 85 9.59 -8.06 10.04
CA ASN A 85 8.72 -8.30 11.17
C ASN A 85 8.44 -9.79 11.40
N ARG A 86 7.74 -10.08 12.51
CA ARG A 86 7.16 -11.39 12.78
C ARG A 86 5.68 -11.42 12.46
N ALA A 87 5.24 -12.39 11.66
CA ALA A 87 3.83 -12.62 11.37
C ALA A 87 3.01 -12.84 12.67
N GLY A 88 1.74 -12.43 12.65
CA GLY A 88 0.81 -12.50 13.76
C GLY A 88 0.98 -11.43 14.84
N MET A 89 1.98 -10.55 14.73
CA MET A 89 2.27 -9.50 15.71
C MET A 89 2.05 -8.11 15.12
N GLU A 90 1.74 -7.12 15.97
CA GLU A 90 1.85 -5.71 15.58
C GLU A 90 3.27 -5.39 15.13
N TRP A 91 3.39 -4.50 14.14
CA TRP A 91 4.67 -4.10 13.60
C TRP A 91 4.68 -2.61 13.32
N THR A 92 5.73 -1.92 13.76
CA THR A 92 6.01 -0.54 13.37
C THR A 92 7.41 -0.51 12.78
N SER A 93 7.51 0.00 11.57
CA SER A 93 8.79 0.29 10.92
C SER A 93 8.76 1.70 10.37
N THR A 94 9.90 2.38 10.47
CA THR A 94 10.15 3.68 9.86
C THR A 94 11.57 3.65 9.34
N CYS A 95 11.76 3.97 8.07
CA CYS A 95 13.07 4.03 7.45
C CYS A 95 14.03 4.87 8.30
N THR A 96 15.13 4.28 8.73
CA THR A 96 16.17 4.97 9.50
C THR A 96 16.89 6.01 8.63
N ARG A 97 17.79 6.81 9.24
CA ARG A 97 18.60 7.81 8.51
C ARG A 97 17.78 8.72 7.60
N ASN A 98 16.62 9.20 8.07
CA ASN A 98 15.73 10.07 7.28
C ASN A 98 15.25 9.48 5.93
N GLY A 99 15.34 8.16 5.73
CA GLY A 99 14.98 7.50 4.47
C GLY A 99 13.50 7.53 4.14
N LEU A 100 13.19 7.31 2.87
CA LEU A 100 11.86 7.17 2.29
C LEU A 100 11.63 5.73 1.83
N VAL A 101 10.39 5.25 1.88
CA VAL A 101 10.03 3.91 1.40
C VAL A 101 10.01 3.92 -0.13
N ALA A 102 10.91 3.12 -0.72
CA ALA A 102 11.04 2.91 -2.16
C ALA A 102 10.71 1.47 -2.56
N GLY A 103 10.24 0.63 -1.65
CA GLY A 103 9.83 -0.73 -1.97
C GLY A 103 9.32 -1.50 -0.76
N VAL A 104 8.73 -2.66 -1.03
CA VAL A 104 8.12 -3.54 -0.03
C VAL A 104 8.44 -4.98 -0.40
N GLN A 105 8.89 -5.76 0.58
CA GLN A 105 8.96 -7.20 0.45
C GLN A 105 8.03 -7.83 1.48
N SER A 106 7.35 -8.89 1.06
CA SER A 106 6.49 -9.65 1.94
C SER A 106 6.50 -11.12 1.62
N LYS A 107 6.31 -11.94 2.66
CA LYS A 107 6.19 -13.39 2.57
C LYS A 107 5.00 -13.86 3.38
N TYR A 108 4.18 -14.72 2.81
CA TYR A 108 3.07 -15.34 3.51
C TYR A 108 3.56 -16.40 4.51
N PHE A 109 2.96 -16.42 5.70
CA PHE A 109 3.30 -17.29 6.81
C PHE A 109 2.07 -18.10 7.26
N GLU A 110 1.99 -19.33 6.74
CA GLU A 110 0.80 -20.19 6.82
C GLU A 110 0.35 -20.49 8.26
N SER A 111 1.28 -20.65 9.20
CA SER A 111 0.92 -21.08 10.56
C SER A 111 0.06 -20.08 11.34
N VAL A 112 0.07 -18.80 10.96
CA VAL A 112 -0.78 -17.77 11.58
C VAL A 112 -1.70 -17.07 10.59
N LEU A 113 -1.71 -17.50 9.32
CA LEU A 113 -2.48 -16.92 8.21
C LEU A 113 -2.28 -15.40 8.12
N ASP A 114 -1.02 -15.01 7.96
CA ASP A 114 -0.59 -13.61 7.92
C ASP A 114 0.71 -13.50 7.12
N ARG A 115 1.27 -12.29 7.02
CA ARG A 115 2.49 -12.00 6.28
C ARG A 115 3.59 -11.43 7.16
N GLU A 116 4.82 -11.75 6.79
CA GLU A 116 6.03 -11.05 7.19
C GLU A 116 6.31 -9.90 6.19
N TRP A 117 6.91 -8.82 6.66
CA TRP A 117 7.03 -7.54 5.99
C TRP A 117 8.36 -6.88 6.30
N GLN A 118 8.94 -6.25 5.28
CA GLN A 118 10.06 -5.33 5.41
C GLN A 118 9.98 -4.24 4.33
N PHE A 119 10.49 -3.05 4.64
CA PHE A 119 10.56 -1.94 3.69
C PHE A 119 11.94 -1.86 3.04
N TYR A 120 11.95 -1.50 1.76
CA TYR A 120 13.14 -1.01 1.09
C TYR A 120 13.19 0.51 1.26
N CYS A 121 14.22 0.99 1.92
CA CYS A 121 14.39 2.38 2.31
C CYS A 121 15.50 3.02 1.48
N CYS A 122 15.26 4.21 0.96
CA CYS A 122 16.26 5.01 0.25
C CYS A 122 16.51 6.34 0.97
N TYR A 123 17.78 6.64 1.22
CA TYR A 123 18.24 7.85 1.87
C TYR A 123 18.61 8.93 0.86
N TYR A 124 18.09 10.14 1.09
CA TYR A 124 18.40 11.33 0.33
C TYR A 124 19.29 12.24 1.19
N LYS A 125 20.56 12.36 0.78
CA LYS A 125 21.60 13.00 1.60
C LYS A 125 21.19 14.41 2.00
N ARG A 126 21.39 14.73 3.29
CA ARG A 126 21.12 16.05 3.88
C ARG A 126 19.65 16.46 3.84
N ARG A 127 18.69 15.57 3.55
CA ARG A 127 17.25 15.89 3.60
C ARG A 127 16.63 15.35 4.87
N CYS A 128 15.79 16.16 5.50
CA CYS A 128 15.16 15.80 6.76
C CYS A 128 13.65 15.69 6.65
N PRO A 129 13.06 14.68 7.31
CA PRO A 129 11.65 14.55 7.48
C PRO A 129 11.14 15.62 8.45
N TYR A 130 10.03 16.25 8.12
CA TYR A 130 9.32 17.15 9.02
C TYR A 130 7.82 17.07 8.79
N SER A 131 7.04 17.62 9.73
CA SER A 131 5.57 17.64 9.64
C SER A 131 4.95 16.25 9.38
N CYS A 132 5.45 15.24 10.09
CA CYS A 132 5.02 13.86 9.94
C CYS A 132 3.62 13.65 10.53
N MET A 133 2.81 12.84 9.85
CA MET A 133 1.50 12.39 10.31
C MET A 133 1.34 10.88 10.08
N LYS A 134 0.44 10.26 10.83
CA LYS A 134 -0.06 8.91 10.55
C LYS A 134 -1.42 9.01 9.87
N THR A 135 -1.68 8.16 8.89
CA THR A 135 -3.02 8.01 8.32
C THR A 135 -3.99 7.41 9.33
N THR A 136 -5.28 7.43 8.99
CA THR A 136 -6.25 6.51 9.58
C THR A 136 -5.91 5.05 9.21
N ASP A 137 -6.64 4.09 9.77
CA ASP A 137 -6.48 2.69 9.40
C ASP A 137 -6.83 2.47 7.93
N VAL A 138 -5.98 1.72 7.22
CA VAL A 138 -6.15 1.31 5.83
C VAL A 138 -5.98 -0.21 5.77
N PRO A 139 -7.03 -0.98 5.43
CA PRO A 139 -8.43 -0.53 5.31
C PRO A 139 -9.01 0.01 6.63
N GLU A 140 -10.12 0.75 6.56
CA GLU A 140 -10.82 1.30 7.74
C GLU A 140 -11.37 0.18 8.64
N HIS A 141 -11.83 -0.92 8.03
CA HIS A 141 -12.17 -2.14 8.74
C HIS A 141 -11.44 -3.35 8.15
N TYR A 142 -11.16 -4.35 9.01
CA TYR A 142 -10.60 -5.62 8.55
C TYR A 142 -11.48 -6.25 7.47
N ARG A 143 -10.83 -6.97 6.55
CA ARG A 143 -11.41 -7.68 5.40
C ARG A 143 -11.96 -6.79 4.30
N GLU A 144 -11.90 -5.47 4.46
CA GLU A 144 -12.17 -4.53 3.38
C GLU A 144 -10.92 -4.29 2.53
N GLU A 145 -11.13 -3.68 1.38
CA GLU A 145 -10.05 -3.30 0.47
C GLU A 145 -9.31 -2.08 1.00
N GLY A 146 -7.99 -2.16 0.97
CA GLY A 146 -7.14 -1.08 1.45
C GLY A 146 -6.67 -0.25 0.27
N GLU A 147 -6.86 1.06 0.33
CA GLU A 147 -6.27 2.01 -0.62
C GLU A 147 -5.63 3.18 0.13
N LEU A 148 -4.34 3.38 -0.14
CA LEU A 148 -3.63 4.60 0.16
C LEU A 148 -3.19 5.22 -1.16
N VAL A 149 -3.56 6.48 -1.36
CA VAL A 149 -2.90 7.37 -2.32
C VAL A 149 -2.38 8.56 -1.52
N VAL A 150 -1.08 8.88 -1.65
CA VAL A 150 -0.48 9.99 -0.91
C VAL A 150 -1.22 11.29 -1.26
N PRO A 151 -1.86 11.95 -0.28
CA PRO A 151 -2.95 12.91 -0.56
C PRO A 151 -2.48 14.28 -1.08
N SER A 152 -1.19 14.60 -0.97
CA SER A 152 -0.68 15.91 -1.37
C SER A 152 0.78 15.88 -1.81
N TYR A 153 1.10 16.75 -2.77
CA TYR A 153 2.46 16.97 -3.22
C TYR A 153 3.37 17.36 -2.05
N GLY A 154 4.49 16.64 -1.93
CA GLY A 154 5.52 16.88 -0.92
C GLY A 154 5.35 16.08 0.37
N TYR A 155 4.38 15.16 0.46
CA TYR A 155 4.41 14.08 1.45
C TYR A 155 5.00 12.81 0.85
N PHE A 156 5.69 12.03 1.67
CA PHE A 156 6.34 10.79 1.29
C PHE A 156 6.12 9.73 2.35
N VAL A 157 5.96 8.48 1.93
CA VAL A 157 5.87 7.33 2.84
C VAL A 157 7.24 7.10 3.48
N ARG A 158 7.28 7.11 4.81
CA ARG A 158 8.49 6.79 5.59
C ARG A 158 8.42 5.45 6.32
N GLY A 159 7.25 4.85 6.36
CA GLY A 159 7.03 3.56 6.99
C GLY A 159 5.56 3.38 7.35
N ALA A 160 5.28 2.46 8.25
CA ALA A 160 3.94 2.16 8.70
C ALA A 160 3.93 1.56 10.10
N GLN A 161 2.78 1.69 10.75
CA GLN A 161 2.39 0.89 11.90
C GLN A 161 1.23 -0.02 11.49
N THR A 162 1.25 -1.26 11.95
CA THR A 162 0.21 -2.25 11.63
C THR A 162 -0.34 -2.89 12.89
N THR A 163 -1.63 -3.18 12.84
CA THR A 163 -2.34 -4.04 13.79
C THR A 163 -2.72 -5.33 13.07
N PHE A 164 -2.83 -6.43 13.82
CA PHE A 164 -3.23 -7.73 13.30
C PHE A 164 -4.37 -8.30 14.14
N SER A 165 -5.43 -8.75 13.47
CA SER A 165 -6.53 -9.48 14.12
C SER A 165 -6.31 -10.97 14.02
N GLY A 166 -5.99 -11.63 15.12
CA GLY A 166 -5.88 -13.10 15.18
C GLY A 166 -7.21 -13.85 14.95
N VAL A 167 -8.35 -13.17 15.09
CA VAL A 167 -9.67 -13.73 14.81
C VAL A 167 -10.00 -13.59 13.33
N LEU A 168 -9.83 -12.40 12.76
CA LEU A 168 -10.19 -12.12 11.37
C LEU A 168 -9.11 -12.54 10.38
N ARG A 169 -7.88 -12.77 10.87
CA ARG A 169 -6.67 -13.13 10.12
C ARG A 169 -6.33 -12.10 9.06
N ASP A 170 -6.26 -10.86 9.50
CA ASP A 170 -6.07 -9.72 8.60
C ASP A 170 -5.38 -8.56 9.31
N ARG A 171 -4.80 -7.62 8.54
CA ARG A 171 -4.04 -6.46 9.02
C ARG A 171 -4.65 -5.14 8.58
N GLN A 172 -4.53 -4.15 9.45
CA GLN A 172 -4.75 -2.75 9.13
C GLN A 172 -3.44 -1.98 9.22
N TRP A 173 -3.34 -0.92 8.43
CA TRP A 173 -2.13 -0.13 8.26
C TRP A 173 -2.39 1.34 8.58
N LYS A 174 -1.51 1.94 9.37
CA LYS A 174 -1.37 3.38 9.52
C LYS A 174 -0.04 3.80 8.92
N TYR A 175 -0.08 4.40 7.74
CA TYR A 175 1.12 4.83 7.03
C TYR A 175 1.67 6.11 7.64
N ILE A 176 3.00 6.19 7.77
CA ILE A 176 3.70 7.35 8.29
C ILE A 176 4.11 8.21 7.10
N LEU A 177 3.45 9.36 6.95
CA LEU A 177 3.69 10.31 5.86
C LEU A 177 4.42 11.52 6.40
N CYS A 178 5.52 11.92 5.78
CA CYS A 178 6.30 13.09 6.18
C CYS A 178 6.59 13.98 4.98
N ARG A 179 6.79 15.28 5.24
CA ARG A 179 7.39 16.20 4.28
C ARG A 179 8.92 16.12 4.37
N MET A 180 9.61 16.48 3.29
CA MET A 180 11.08 16.50 3.25
C MET A 180 11.59 17.91 3.00
N THR A 181 12.64 18.32 3.71
CA THR A 181 13.22 19.67 3.58
C THR A 181 13.77 19.89 2.17
N ASP A 182 13.64 21.13 1.69
CA ASP A 182 14.28 21.60 0.46
C ASP A 182 15.71 22.13 0.72
N PHE A 183 16.11 22.27 1.99
CA PHE A 183 17.46 22.60 2.44
C PHE A 183 18.19 21.41 3.07
N ASP A 184 19.51 21.53 3.11
CA ASP A 184 20.42 20.61 3.80
C ASP A 184 20.24 20.71 5.32
N CYS A 185 19.91 19.61 5.98
CA CYS A 185 19.81 19.57 7.43
C CYS A 185 21.13 19.15 8.10
N ASP A 186 21.37 19.75 9.28
CA ASP A 186 22.63 19.59 10.04
C ASP A 186 22.72 18.26 10.81
N PHE A 187 21.60 17.53 10.96
CA PHE A 187 21.52 16.33 11.78
C PHE A 187 20.82 15.16 11.06
N GLU A 188 21.40 13.98 11.13
CA GLU A 188 20.73 12.71 10.82
C GLU A 188 20.06 12.21 12.11
N ASN A 189 18.75 11.94 12.09
CA ASN A 189 18.13 11.19 13.18
C ASN A 189 18.60 9.74 13.04
N LEU A 190 19.60 9.38 13.85
CA LEU A 190 20.13 8.02 14.01
C LEU A 190 19.22 7.18 14.88
#